data_AF-A0A7S2JQN3-F1
#
_entry.id   AF-A0A7S2JQN3-F1
#
_cell.length_a   1.000
_cell.length_b   1.000
_cell.length_c   1.000
_cell.angle_alpha   90.00
_cell.angle_beta   90.00
_cell.angle_gamma   90.00
#
_symmetry.space_group_name_H-M   'P 1'
#
loop_
_entity.id
_entity.type
_entity.pdbx_description
1 polymer ?
#
loop_
_entity_poly.entity_id
_entity_poly.type
_entity_poly.pdbx_seq_one_letter_code
_entity_poly.pdbx_strand_id
1 'polypeptide(L)'
;AVLAGDGKLYCIPWSHQDVLCIDPAARSVSLLTPEANGISAALTEDAVSSEHKWRGGVVADDGRIYGVPWNADAVLCVDPRDGAATCFGRVPEGGSKWAGAVLAGDGRVYCVPYDASAVLVIDPARRETSTLGNLGPSRRKYRGGVLAGD
;
A
#
# COMPACT_ATOMS: atom_id res chain seq x y z
N ALA A 1 -9.27 -4.54 -6.05
CA ALA A 1 -9.78 -4.51 -4.67
C ALA A 1 -9.13 -5.64 -3.88
N VAL A 2 -9.08 -5.54 -2.56
CA VAL A 2 -8.62 -6.59 -1.64
C VAL A 2 -9.80 -6.99 -0.75
N LEU A 3 -10.02 -8.29 -0.56
CA LEU A 3 -11.00 -8.78 0.41
C LEU A 3 -10.35 -8.78 1.80
N ALA A 4 -10.93 -8.05 2.74
CA ALA A 4 -10.48 -8.01 4.12
C ALA A 4 -11.23 -9.03 5.00
N GLY A 5 -10.72 -9.26 6.21
CA GLY A 5 -11.28 -10.23 7.15
C GLY A 5 -12.70 -9.89 7.65
N ASP A 6 -13.15 -8.65 7.46
CA ASP A 6 -14.52 -8.21 7.76
C ASP A 6 -15.53 -8.54 6.63
N GLY A 7 -15.07 -9.19 5.56
CA GLY A 7 -15.89 -9.57 4.40
C GLY A 7 -16.12 -8.45 3.39
N LYS A 8 -15.52 -7.27 3.57
CA LYS A 8 -15.64 -6.13 2.66
C LYS A 8 -14.49 -6.08 1.66
N LEU A 9 -14.75 -5.43 0.53
CA LEU A 9 -13.74 -5.17 -0.49
C LEU A 9 -13.21 -3.74 -0.34
N TYR A 10 -11.90 -3.61 -0.26
CA TYR A 10 -11.22 -2.33 -0.18
C TYR A 10 -10.48 -2.04 -1.49
N CYS A 11 -10.81 -0.91 -2.10
CA CYS A 11 -10.25 -0.42 -3.34
C CYS A 11 -9.22 0.66 -3.02
N ILE A 12 -7.95 0.29 -3.15
CA ILE A 12 -6.83 1.21 -2.95
C ILE A 12 -6.88 2.32 -4.02
N PRO A 13 -6.86 3.60 -3.63
CA PRO A 13 -7.06 4.70 -4.56
C PRO A 13 -5.84 4.91 -5.46
N TRP A 14 -6.13 5.02 -6.77
CA TRP A 14 -5.14 5.39 -7.78
C TRP A 14 -5.03 6.92 -7.89
N SER A 15 -6.10 7.61 -8.30
CA SER A 15 -6.15 9.08 -8.39
C SER A 15 -7.24 9.70 -7.51
N HIS A 16 -8.10 8.90 -6.88
CA HIS A 16 -9.09 9.39 -5.93
C HIS A 16 -8.43 9.69 -4.58
N GLN A 17 -8.99 10.60 -3.78
CA GLN A 17 -8.45 10.89 -2.45
C GLN A 17 -8.71 9.73 -1.47
N ASP A 18 -9.90 9.14 -1.56
CA ASP A 18 -10.39 8.15 -0.60
C ASP A 18 -10.23 6.71 -1.06
N VAL A 19 -10.08 5.81 -0.07
CA VAL A 19 -10.25 4.37 -0.25
C VAL A 19 -11.74 4.08 -0.39
N LEU A 20 -12.11 3.40 -1.49
CA LEU A 20 -13.48 2.93 -1.67
C LEU A 20 -13.66 1.59 -0.94
N CYS A 21 -14.60 1.54 -0.01
CA CYS A 21 -15.05 0.32 0.64
C CYS A 21 -16.37 -0.13 0.01
N ILE A 22 -16.45 -1.40 -0.36
CA ILE A 22 -17.66 -2.04 -0.88
C ILE A 22 -18.07 -3.12 0.12
N ASP A 23 -19.29 -3.03 0.63
CA ASP A 23 -19.90 -4.03 1.48
C ASP A 23 -20.87 -4.88 0.65
N PRO A 24 -20.50 -6.11 0.27
CA PRO A 24 -21.36 -6.95 -0.55
C PRO A 24 -22.62 -7.41 0.18
N ALA A 25 -22.55 -7.57 1.51
CA ALA A 25 -23.66 -8.04 2.33
C ALA A 25 -24.72 -6.94 2.48
N ALA A 26 -24.29 -5.70 2.74
CA ALA A 26 -25.17 -4.54 2.84
C ALA A 26 -25.52 -3.93 1.46
N ARG A 27 -24.85 -4.36 0.38
CA ARG A 27 -24.96 -3.79 -0.98
C ARG A 27 -24.73 -2.27 -0.99
N SER A 28 -23.74 -1.83 -0.23
CA SER A 28 -23.42 -0.41 -0.04
C SER A 28 -21.96 -0.12 -0.32
N VAL A 29 -21.67 1.18 -0.49
CA VAL A 29 -20.30 1.69 -0.58
C VAL A 29 -20.08 2.78 0.46
N SER A 30 -18.85 2.90 0.94
CA SER A 30 -18.39 4.02 1.77
C SER A 30 -16.99 4.46 1.35
N LEU A 31 -16.61 5.67 1.73
CA LEU A 31 -15.30 6.24 1.46
C LEU A 31 -14.55 6.42 2.78
N LEU A 32 -13.28 6.00 2.80
CA LEU A 32 -12.37 6.23 3.92
C LEU A 32 -11.29 7.19 3.44
N THR A 33 -11.26 8.39 4.01
CA THR A 33 -10.25 9.40 3.71
C THR A 33 -8.97 9.06 4.47
N PRO A 34 -7.83 8.84 3.78
CA PRO A 34 -6.56 8.66 4.44
C PRO A 34 -6.18 9.92 5.21
N GLU A 35 -6.16 9.81 6.53
CA GLU A 35 -5.63 10.84 7.40
C GLU A 35 -4.11 10.74 7.40
N ALA A 36 -3.44 11.87 7.25
CA ALA A 36 -2.00 11.99 7.44
C ALA A 36 -1.58 11.91 8.93
N ASN A 37 -2.42 11.32 9.78
CA ASN A 37 -2.15 11.17 11.21
C ASN A 37 -0.92 10.27 11.42
N GLY A 38 0.18 10.89 11.85
CA GLY A 38 1.49 10.24 12.04
C GLY A 38 2.61 10.71 11.10
N ILE A 39 2.30 11.56 10.11
CA ILE A 39 3.28 12.32 9.32
C ILE A 39 3.10 13.81 9.67
N SER A 40 4.21 14.52 9.91
CA SER A 40 4.21 15.95 10.31
C SER A 40 3.24 16.78 9.47
N ALA A 41 2.52 17.71 10.10
CA ALA A 41 1.55 18.63 9.46
C ALA A 41 2.13 19.44 8.28
N ALA A 42 3.45 19.50 8.13
CA ALA A 42 4.12 20.10 6.98
C ALA A 42 4.15 19.20 5.71
N LEU A 43 3.60 17.97 5.79
CA LEU A 43 3.72 16.92 4.76
C LEU A 43 2.35 16.37 4.29
N THR A 44 1.25 16.96 4.78
CA THR A 44 -0.11 16.43 4.65
C THR A 44 -0.71 16.62 3.26
N GLU A 45 -0.20 17.56 2.45
CA GLU A 45 -0.78 17.80 1.12
C GLU A 45 -0.16 16.87 0.06
N ASP A 46 1.16 16.73 -0.03
CA ASP A 46 1.80 15.99 -1.14
C ASP A 46 1.68 14.46 -1.05
N ALA A 47 1.72 13.90 0.16
CA ALA A 47 1.74 12.44 0.37
C ALA A 47 0.42 11.74 -0.06
N VAL A 48 -0.70 12.47 0.02
CA VAL A 48 -2.06 12.01 -0.30
C VAL A 48 -2.66 12.68 -1.55
N SER A 49 -2.02 13.71 -2.12
CA SER A 49 -2.51 14.43 -3.30
C SER A 49 -1.83 14.06 -4.62
N SER A 50 -0.74 13.28 -4.61
CA SER A 50 -0.12 12.84 -5.87
C SER A 50 -1.11 12.08 -6.76
N GLU A 51 -1.05 12.22 -8.08
CA GLU A 51 -1.80 11.36 -8.99
C GLU A 51 -1.15 9.97 -9.03
N HIS A 52 -1.95 8.91 -9.16
CA HIS A 52 -1.47 7.53 -9.27
C HIS A 52 -0.71 7.04 -8.02
N LYS A 53 -1.26 7.28 -6.83
CA LYS A 53 -0.61 7.17 -5.52
C LYS A 53 -0.12 5.77 -5.21
N TRP A 54 -1.07 4.84 -5.10
CA TRP A 54 -0.80 3.48 -4.69
C TRP A 54 -1.31 2.48 -5.72
N ARG A 55 -0.58 1.38 -5.92
CA ARG A 55 -0.91 0.34 -6.88
C ARG A 55 -1.31 -0.96 -6.20
N GLY A 56 -2.62 -1.17 -6.08
CA GLY A 56 -3.16 -2.34 -5.40
C GLY A 56 -2.84 -2.34 -3.91
N GLY A 57 -3.22 -3.42 -3.23
CA GLY A 57 -2.92 -3.60 -1.82
C GLY A 57 -2.90 -5.06 -1.43
N VAL A 58 -2.47 -5.32 -0.21
CA VAL A 58 -2.38 -6.66 0.36
C VAL A 58 -2.87 -6.63 1.81
N VAL A 59 -3.62 -7.66 2.22
CA VAL A 59 -3.97 -7.88 3.63
C VAL A 59 -2.79 -8.59 4.29
N ALA A 60 -2.30 -8.05 5.40
CA ALA A 60 -1.28 -8.69 6.22
C ALA A 60 -1.91 -9.46 7.40
N ASP A 61 -1.08 -10.21 8.14
CA ASP A 61 -1.51 -11.04 9.27
C ASP A 61 -2.12 -10.23 10.44
N ASP A 62 -1.85 -8.92 10.51
CA ASP A 62 -2.43 -8.02 11.52
C ASP A 62 -3.86 -7.55 11.17
N GLY A 63 -4.40 -8.04 10.06
CA GLY A 63 -5.73 -7.72 9.53
C GLY A 63 -5.81 -6.39 8.77
N ARG A 64 -4.70 -5.67 8.64
CA ARG A 64 -4.64 -4.38 7.93
C ARG A 64 -4.31 -4.55 6.47
N ILE A 65 -4.63 -3.52 5.70
CA ILE A 65 -4.41 -3.47 4.25
C ILE A 65 -3.31 -2.46 3.95
N TYR A 66 -2.29 -2.91 3.23
CA TYR A 66 -1.13 -2.09 2.86
C TYR A 66 -1.18 -1.75 1.38
N GLY A 67 -1.27 -0.45 1.07
CA GLY A 67 -1.25 0.08 -0.29
C GLY A 67 0.18 0.32 -0.78
N VAL A 68 0.49 -0.19 -1.97
CA VAL A 68 1.85 -0.20 -2.51
C VAL A 68 2.20 1.15 -3.14
N PRO A 69 3.26 1.86 -2.71
CA PRO A 69 3.59 3.17 -3.28
C PRO A 69 3.96 3.07 -4.76
N TRP A 70 3.19 3.72 -5.65
CA TRP A 70 3.51 3.84 -7.07
C TRP A 70 4.14 5.20 -7.33
N ASN A 71 3.39 6.27 -7.11
CA ASN A 71 3.88 7.65 -7.07
C ASN A 71 3.90 8.22 -5.66
N ALA A 72 3.14 7.66 -4.71
CA ALA A 72 3.14 8.10 -3.32
C ALA A 72 4.54 8.01 -2.68
N ASP A 73 4.84 8.89 -1.75
CA ASP A 73 6.08 8.92 -0.98
C ASP A 73 5.94 8.19 0.38
N ALA A 74 4.80 7.53 0.62
CA ALA A 74 4.54 6.75 1.82
C ALA A 74 3.64 5.53 1.51
N VAL A 75 3.67 4.54 2.42
CA VAL A 75 2.79 3.38 2.40
C VAL A 75 1.43 3.75 2.98
N LEU A 76 0.34 3.40 2.29
CA LEU A 76 -1.02 3.48 2.83
C LEU A 76 -1.27 2.28 3.74
N CYS A 77 -1.91 2.52 4.89
CA CYS A 77 -2.34 1.53 5.86
C CYS A 77 -3.83 1.74 6.16
N VAL A 78 -4.67 0.76 5.82
CA VAL A 78 -6.10 0.77 6.17
C VAL A 78 -6.35 -0.26 7.24
N ASP A 79 -7.02 0.13 8.32
CA ASP A 79 -7.49 -0.76 9.37
C ASP A 79 -9.00 -0.97 9.24
N PRO A 80 -9.45 -2.15 8.78
CA PRO A 80 -10.88 -2.44 8.61
C PRO A 80 -11.69 -2.38 9.91
N ARG A 81 -11.05 -2.53 11.08
CA ARG A 81 -11.74 -2.66 12.38
C ARG A 81 -12.37 -1.35 12.85
N ASP A 82 -11.67 -0.24 12.62
CA ASP A 82 -12.09 1.10 13.02
C ASP A 82 -12.29 2.03 11.81
N GLY A 83 -11.99 1.56 10.60
CA GLY A 83 -12.11 2.33 9.37
C GLY A 83 -11.00 3.37 9.19
N ALA A 84 -9.94 3.33 10.00
CA ALA A 84 -8.84 4.27 9.88
C ALA A 84 -8.03 4.00 8.60
N ALA A 85 -7.72 5.07 7.86
CA ALA A 85 -6.76 5.04 6.76
C ALA A 85 -5.63 6.01 7.12
N THR A 86 -4.38 5.54 7.17
CA THR A 86 -3.20 6.31 7.58
C THR A 86 -2.04 6.07 6.62
N CYS A 87 -1.04 6.97 6.62
CA CYS A 87 0.20 6.77 5.87
C CYS A 87 1.41 6.65 6.80
N PHE A 88 2.39 5.84 6.44
CA PHE A 88 3.64 5.68 7.20
C PHE A 88 4.80 5.25 6.29
N GLY A 89 6.01 5.18 6.85
CA GLY A 89 7.16 4.58 6.18
C GLY A 89 7.55 5.31 4.90
N ARG A 90 8.09 6.52 5.04
CA ARG A 90 8.57 7.34 3.91
C ARG A 90 9.44 6.50 2.97
N VAL A 91 9.17 6.63 1.68
CA VAL A 91 9.92 6.01 0.59
C VAL A 91 10.47 7.09 -0.34
N PRO A 92 11.49 6.80 -1.15
CA PRO A 92 12.01 7.77 -2.11
C PRO A 92 10.92 8.39 -2.99
N GLU A 93 11.08 9.67 -3.28
CA GLU A 93 10.27 10.40 -4.25
C GLU A 93 10.41 9.82 -5.67
N GLY A 94 9.54 10.25 -6.57
CA GLY A 94 9.49 9.79 -7.95
C GLY A 94 8.33 8.83 -8.21
N GLY A 95 8.17 8.47 -9.48
CA GLY A 95 7.00 7.73 -9.96
C GLY A 95 7.28 6.30 -10.36
N SER A 96 6.20 5.52 -10.50
CA SER A 96 6.23 4.14 -11.00
C SER A 96 7.14 3.19 -10.23
N LYS A 97 7.24 3.37 -8.90
CA LYS A 97 8.21 2.68 -8.06
C LYS A 97 7.97 1.17 -7.96
N TRP A 98 6.85 0.75 -7.37
CA TRP A 98 6.54 -0.67 -7.13
C TRP A 98 5.18 -1.07 -7.71
N ALA A 99 5.11 -2.16 -8.47
CA ALA A 99 3.94 -2.54 -9.27
C ALA A 99 2.86 -3.39 -8.56
N GLY A 100 3.16 -3.88 -7.37
CA GLY A 100 2.30 -4.75 -6.58
C GLY A 100 3.07 -5.29 -5.38
N ALA A 101 2.40 -6.04 -4.53
CA ALA A 101 3.02 -6.62 -3.35
C ALA A 101 2.38 -7.95 -2.95
N VAL A 102 3.12 -8.71 -2.15
CA VAL A 102 2.74 -10.03 -1.66
C VAL A 102 3.13 -10.13 -0.18
N LEU A 103 2.24 -10.67 0.65
CA LEU A 103 2.56 -11.08 2.01
C LEU A 103 3.33 -12.39 1.95
N ALA A 104 4.52 -12.43 2.52
CA ALA A 104 5.33 -13.64 2.62
C ALA A 104 5.11 -14.34 3.97
N GLY A 105 5.54 -15.61 4.05
CA GLY A 105 5.39 -16.42 5.26
C GLY A 105 6.20 -15.96 6.48
N ASP A 106 7.07 -14.96 6.32
CA ASP A 106 7.78 -14.30 7.42
C ASP A 106 7.00 -13.12 8.04
N GLY A 107 5.75 -12.91 7.60
CA GLY A 107 4.87 -11.84 8.06
C GLY A 107 5.17 -10.47 7.46
N ARG A 108 6.11 -10.37 6.51
CA ARG A 108 6.43 -9.11 5.83
C ARG A 108 5.78 -9.02 4.46
N VAL A 109 5.53 -7.79 4.03
CA VAL A 109 5.01 -7.51 2.69
C VAL A 109 6.15 -7.08 1.78
N TYR A 110 6.29 -7.76 0.65
CA TYR A 110 7.33 -7.52 -0.34
C TYR A 110 6.73 -6.85 -1.58
N CYS A 111 7.14 -5.62 -1.85
CA CYS A 111 6.67 -4.82 -2.98
C CYS A 111 7.61 -4.98 -4.19
N VAL A 112 7.04 -5.38 -5.33
CA VAL A 112 7.78 -5.74 -6.53
C VAL A 112 8.24 -4.49 -7.29
N PRO A 113 9.55 -4.29 -7.52
CA PRO A 113 10.07 -3.09 -8.15
C PRO A 113 9.75 -3.03 -9.64
N TYR A 114 9.18 -1.91 -10.07
CA TYR A 114 8.93 -1.60 -11.47
C TYR A 114 10.03 -0.69 -12.01
N ASP A 115 10.09 0.56 -11.54
CA ASP A 115 11.19 1.49 -11.82
C ASP A 115 12.15 1.64 -10.61
N ALA A 116 11.71 1.28 -9.39
CA ALA A 116 12.57 1.32 -8.20
C ALA A 116 13.80 0.41 -8.34
N SER A 117 14.94 0.79 -7.77
CA SER A 117 16.18 0.02 -7.82
C SER A 117 16.22 -1.16 -6.83
N ALA A 118 15.26 -1.26 -5.91
CA ALA A 118 15.23 -2.29 -4.88
C ALA A 118 13.79 -2.72 -4.57
N VAL A 119 13.64 -3.93 -4.02
CA VAL A 119 12.38 -4.38 -3.42
C VAL A 119 12.11 -3.54 -2.19
N LEU A 120 10.88 -3.02 -2.04
CA LEU A 120 10.43 -2.41 -0.79
C LEU A 120 9.89 -3.50 0.11
N VAL A 121 10.33 -3.51 1.37
CA VAL A 121 9.86 -4.43 2.40
C VAL A 121 9.11 -3.60 3.44
N ILE A 122 7.88 -4.00 3.72
CA ILE A 122 7.04 -3.41 4.75
C ILE A 122 6.96 -4.42 5.90
N ASP A 123 7.27 -3.98 7.12
CA ASP A 123 7.09 -4.75 8.35
C ASP A 123 5.80 -4.27 9.05
N PRO A 124 4.68 -5.03 8.94
CA PRO A 124 3.41 -4.68 9.58
C PRO A 124 3.51 -4.54 11.10
N ALA A 125 4.29 -5.41 11.75
CA ALA A 125 4.41 -5.45 13.20
C ALA A 125 5.13 -4.22 13.76
N ARG A 126 6.12 -3.71 13.03
CA ARG A 126 6.87 -2.49 13.40
C ARG A 126 6.31 -1.21 12.82
N ARG A 127 5.45 -1.29 11.80
CA ARG A 127 5.05 -0.15 10.95
C ARG A 127 6.29 0.58 10.40
N GLU A 128 7.21 -0.19 9.84
CA GLU A 128 8.46 0.31 9.26
C GLU A 128 8.63 -0.16 7.81
N THR A 129 9.47 0.55 7.06
CA THR A 129 9.86 0.20 5.69
C THR A 129 11.37 0.04 5.60
N SER A 130 11.81 -0.88 4.75
CA SER A 130 13.22 -1.07 4.38
C SER A 130 13.33 -1.49 2.92
N THR A 131 14.55 -1.63 2.40
CA THR A 131 14.78 -2.10 1.03
C THR A 131 15.64 -3.34 1.00
N LEU A 132 15.40 -4.20 0.02
CA LEU A 132 16.14 -5.44 -0.19
C LEU A 132 16.72 -5.51 -1.61
N GLY A 133 18.03 -5.71 -1.66
CA GLY A 133 18.80 -5.88 -2.89
C GLY A 133 19.10 -4.56 -3.63
N ASN A 134 19.84 -4.70 -4.74
CA ASN A 134 20.10 -3.63 -5.71
C ASN A 134 19.99 -4.23 -7.11
N LEU A 135 18.89 -3.89 -7.79
CA LEU A 135 18.50 -4.38 -9.10
C LEU A 135 18.82 -3.37 -10.22
N GLY A 136 19.53 -2.29 -9.88
CA GLY A 136 19.93 -1.26 -10.81
C GLY A 136 18.80 -0.36 -11.32
N PRO A 137 19.15 0.63 -12.18
CA PRO A 137 18.26 1.73 -12.56
C PRO A 137 17.32 1.41 -13.73
N SER A 138 17.38 0.20 -14.30
CA SER A 138 16.53 -0.20 -15.42
C SER A 138 15.06 0.01 -15.08
N ARG A 139 14.26 0.42 -16.07
CA ARG A 139 12.84 0.73 -15.87
C ARG A 139 11.96 -0.43 -16.29
N ARG A 140 10.74 -0.48 -15.74
CA ARG A 140 9.68 -1.44 -16.08
C ARG A 140 10.08 -2.91 -15.88
N LYS A 141 10.93 -3.19 -14.90
CA LYS A 141 11.60 -4.49 -14.69
C LYS A 141 10.63 -5.63 -14.40
N TYR A 142 9.71 -5.43 -13.45
CA TYR A 142 8.77 -6.45 -13.00
C TYR A 142 7.36 -5.86 -12.87
N ARG A 143 6.32 -6.69 -13.00
CA ARG A 143 4.90 -6.25 -13.00
C ARG A 143 4.10 -6.71 -11.77
N GLY A 144 4.63 -7.66 -11.03
CA GLY A 144 3.97 -8.26 -9.87
C GLY A 144 4.74 -9.49 -9.40
N GLY A 145 4.25 -10.10 -8.34
CA GLY A 145 4.77 -11.34 -7.76
C GLY A 145 3.61 -12.14 -7.20
N VAL A 146 3.88 -13.41 -6.88
CA VAL A 146 2.93 -14.31 -6.24
C VAL A 146 3.68 -15.11 -5.17
N LEU A 147 3.01 -15.44 -4.07
CA LEU A 147 3.52 -16.38 -3.11
C LEU A 147 3.35 -17.78 -3.71
N ALA A 148 4.45 -18.51 -3.89
CA ALA A 148 4.36 -19.93 -4.21
C ALA A 148 3.87 -20.67 -2.96
N GLY A 149 2.94 -21.61 -3.13
CA GLY A 149 2.66 -22.59 -2.08
C GLY A 149 3.85 -23.52 -1.93
N ASP A 150 4.03 -24.05 -0.73
CA ASP A 150 4.93 -25.18 -0.48
C ASP A 150 4.39 -26.48 -1.13
#